data_AF-A0A177CPC8-F1
#
_entry.id   AF-A0A177CPC8-F1
#
_cell.length_a   1.000
_cell.length_b   1.000
_cell.length_c   1.000
_cell.angle_alpha   90.00
_cell.angle_beta   90.00
_cell.angle_gamma   90.00
#
_symmetry.space_group_name_H-M   'P 1'
#
loop_
_entity.id
_entity.type
_entity.pdbx_description
1 polymer ?
#
loop_
_entity_poly.entity_id
_entity_poly.type
_entity_poly.pdbx_seq_one_letter_code
_entity_poly.pdbx_strand_id
1 'polypeptide(L)'
;MSTSQSKADLIDERKANLPLPSDPPVASDFNSADARTVNVGSGGQASDLSHSGLGGETLRSPATTDAVGSTGRQAKDGLDGIPNDAVTRDAKDKAGLAQTTGKDYGTPSASK
;
A
#
# COMPACT_ATOMS: atom_id res chain seq x y z
N MET A 1 -2.42 -23.37 -51.65
CA MET A 1 -1.71 -24.22 -50.67
C MET A 1 -1.15 -23.31 -49.59
N SER A 2 -1.88 -23.10 -48.50
CA SER A 2 -1.41 -22.25 -47.39
C SER A 2 -0.71 -23.15 -46.38
N THR A 3 0.62 -23.23 -46.47
CA THR A 3 1.44 -23.86 -45.43
C THR A 3 1.44 -22.96 -44.21
N SER A 4 0.47 -23.18 -43.32
CA SER A 4 0.47 -22.59 -41.98
C SER A 4 1.66 -23.14 -41.21
N GLN A 5 2.81 -22.44 -41.23
CA GLN A 5 3.92 -22.73 -40.33
C GLN A 5 3.39 -22.75 -38.89
N SER A 6 3.89 -23.67 -38.07
CA SER A 6 3.49 -23.67 -36.68
C SER A 6 3.99 -22.38 -36.00
N LYS A 7 3.24 -21.89 -35.02
CA LYS A 7 3.61 -20.67 -34.29
C LYS A 7 4.99 -20.82 -33.62
N ALA A 8 5.40 -22.04 -33.27
CA ALA A 8 6.72 -22.34 -32.74
C ALA A 8 7.81 -22.09 -33.81
N ASP A 9 7.64 -22.61 -35.02
CA ASP A 9 8.61 -22.45 -36.12
C ASP A 9 8.83 -20.97 -36.47
N LEU A 10 7.75 -20.18 -36.49
CA LEU A 10 7.82 -18.73 -36.73
C LEU A 10 8.56 -17.97 -35.61
N ILE A 11 8.45 -18.41 -34.36
CA ILE A 11 9.16 -17.79 -33.22
C ILE A 11 10.65 -18.08 -33.31
N ASP A 12 11.03 -19.31 -33.63
CA ASP A 12 12.44 -19.70 -33.72
C ASP A 12 13.14 -19.02 -34.90
N GLU A 13 12.47 -18.91 -36.05
CA GLU A 13 12.97 -18.15 -37.21
C GLU A 13 13.22 -16.67 -36.86
N ARG A 14 12.30 -16.04 -36.13
CA ARG A 14 12.41 -14.64 -35.72
C ARG A 14 13.51 -14.43 -34.68
N LYS A 15 13.68 -15.36 -33.73
CA LYS A 15 14.75 -15.29 -32.72
C LYS A 15 16.14 -15.44 -33.34
N ALA A 16 16.28 -16.31 -34.33
CA ALA A 16 17.55 -16.53 -35.02
C ALA A 16 17.98 -15.30 -35.85
N ASN A 17 17.01 -14.53 -36.37
CA ASN A 17 17.25 -13.33 -37.18
C ASN A 17 17.29 -12.03 -36.36
N LEU A 18 17.22 -12.09 -35.03
CA LEU A 18 17.31 -10.89 -34.20
C LEU A 18 18.76 -10.37 -34.25
N PRO A 19 19.00 -9.13 -34.67
CA PRO A 19 20.36 -8.58 -34.71
C PRO A 19 20.97 -8.64 -33.32
N LEU A 20 22.21 -9.11 -33.25
CA LEU A 20 22.97 -9.08 -32.02
C LEU A 20 23.12 -7.61 -31.59
N PRO A 21 22.95 -7.29 -30.30
CA PRO A 21 23.29 -5.97 -29.78
C PRO A 21 24.71 -5.60 -30.22
N SER A 22 24.89 -4.38 -30.74
CA SER A 22 26.21 -3.88 -31.19
C SER A 22 27.22 -3.84 -30.04
N ASP A 23 26.70 -3.64 -28.83
CA ASP A 23 27.50 -3.49 -27.63
C ASP A 23 27.50 -4.83 -26.89
N PRO A 24 28.68 -5.41 -26.59
CA PRO A 24 28.74 -6.60 -25.76
C PRO A 24 28.11 -6.27 -24.40
N PRO A 25 27.50 -7.26 -23.71
CA PRO A 25 27.05 -7.05 -22.34
C PRO A 25 28.26 -6.66 -21.50
N VAL A 26 28.37 -5.36 -21.20
CA VAL A 26 29.42 -4.81 -20.35
C VAL A 26 29.17 -5.37 -18.96
N ALA A 27 30.20 -5.95 -18.35
CA ALA A 27 30.10 -6.41 -16.97
C ALA A 27 29.55 -5.26 -16.11
N SER A 28 28.52 -5.53 -15.29
CA SER A 28 27.97 -4.52 -14.40
C SER A 28 29.10 -3.90 -13.60
N ASP A 29 29.38 -2.62 -13.82
CA ASP A 29 30.21 -1.88 -12.90
C ASP A 29 29.42 -1.79 -11.60
N PHE A 30 30.00 -2.19 -10.47
CA PHE A 30 29.32 -2.07 -9.18
C PHE A 30 28.91 -0.61 -8.85
N ASN A 31 29.42 0.36 -9.62
CA ASN A 31 29.04 1.77 -9.62
C ASN A 31 27.70 2.08 -10.31
N SER A 32 27.05 1.10 -10.96
CA SER A 32 25.65 1.19 -11.41
C SER A 32 24.64 1.28 -10.25
N ALA A 33 25.09 1.21 -9.00
CA ALA A 33 24.31 1.54 -7.81
C ALA A 33 24.43 3.02 -7.38
N ASP A 34 25.36 3.80 -7.95
CA ASP A 34 25.44 5.23 -7.70
C ASP A 34 24.30 5.92 -8.46
N ALA A 35 23.32 6.44 -7.72
CA ALA A 35 22.16 7.14 -8.28
C ALA A 35 22.54 8.33 -9.19
N ARG A 36 23.80 8.79 -9.16
CA ARG A 36 24.32 9.85 -10.04
C ARG A 36 24.73 9.38 -11.44
N THR A 37 25.01 8.09 -11.64
CA THR A 37 25.49 7.52 -12.91
C THR A 37 24.41 6.79 -13.69
N VAL A 38 23.38 6.30 -13.00
CA VAL A 38 22.20 5.74 -13.65
C VAL A 38 21.22 6.84 -14.03
N ASN A 39 20.61 6.73 -15.22
CA ASN A 39 19.51 7.60 -15.71
C ASN A 39 18.21 7.42 -14.89
N VAL A 40 18.31 7.27 -13.57
CA VAL A 40 17.20 7.61 -12.67
C VAL A 40 17.06 9.11 -12.78
N GLY A 41 16.23 9.53 -13.74
CA GLY A 41 15.96 10.93 -13.95
C GLY A 41 15.63 11.57 -12.61
N SER A 42 16.12 12.78 -12.40
CA SER A 42 15.70 13.71 -11.35
C SER A 42 14.20 14.05 -11.40
N GLY A 43 13.39 13.23 -12.07
CA GLY A 43 11.93 13.27 -12.19
C GLY A 43 11.21 12.91 -10.92
N GLY A 44 11.74 13.34 -9.77
CA GLY A 44 10.89 13.59 -8.63
C GLY A 44 9.86 14.62 -9.07
N GLN A 45 8.62 14.17 -9.27
CA GLN A 45 7.47 15.07 -9.32
C GLN A 45 7.56 15.96 -8.07
N ALA A 46 7.92 17.23 -8.27
CA ALA A 46 7.88 18.26 -7.23
C ALA A 46 6.44 18.75 -6.98
N SER A 47 5.44 18.02 -7.51
CA SER A 47 4.06 18.21 -7.12
C SER A 47 3.85 17.62 -5.74
N ASP A 48 3.09 18.34 -4.91
CA ASP A 48 2.67 17.87 -3.61
C ASP A 48 1.97 16.50 -3.72
N LEU A 49 2.66 15.44 -3.29
CA LEU A 49 2.14 14.07 -3.19
C LEU A 49 1.19 13.91 -1.99
N SER A 50 1.09 14.93 -1.13
CA SER A 50 0.19 14.90 0.01
C SER A 50 -1.26 15.13 -0.42
N HIS A 51 -2.18 14.65 0.40
CA HIS A 51 -3.59 14.91 0.22
C HIS A 51 -3.86 16.42 0.38
N SER A 52 -4.41 17.06 -0.66
CA SER A 52 -4.96 18.42 -0.65
C SER A 52 -4.11 19.49 0.07
N GLY A 53 -2.94 19.81 -0.48
CA GLY A 53 -2.22 21.06 -0.16
C GLY A 53 -1.53 21.09 1.20
N LEU A 54 -1.34 19.92 1.83
CA LEU A 54 -0.68 19.81 3.13
C LEU A 54 0.85 19.73 3.01
N GLY A 55 1.40 19.70 1.79
CA GLY A 55 2.82 19.67 1.51
C GLY A 55 3.52 18.36 1.91
N GLY A 56 4.75 18.19 1.41
CA GLY A 56 5.60 17.03 1.70
C GLY A 56 6.03 16.87 3.16
N GLU A 57 5.73 17.85 4.02
CA GLU A 57 5.95 17.79 5.47
C GLU A 57 5.15 16.64 6.10
N THR A 58 3.94 16.37 5.60
CA THR A 58 3.09 15.24 6.03
C THR A 58 3.71 13.86 5.81
N LEU A 59 4.69 13.76 4.90
CA LEU A 59 5.34 12.49 4.55
C LEU A 59 6.56 12.19 5.42
N ARG A 60 7.18 13.22 6.02
CA ARG A 60 8.46 13.09 6.74
C ARG A 60 8.36 13.45 8.21
N SER A 61 7.39 14.27 8.59
CA SER A 61 7.09 14.55 9.98
C SER A 61 6.13 13.49 10.53
N PRO A 62 6.21 13.17 11.84
CA PRO A 62 5.21 12.33 12.49
C PRO A 62 3.83 12.91 12.19
N ALA A 63 2.89 12.07 11.75
CA ALA A 63 1.51 12.46 11.55
C ALA A 63 0.94 12.93 12.90
N THR A 64 1.03 14.22 13.15
CA THR A 64 0.69 14.90 14.40
C THR A 64 -0.20 16.09 14.09
N THR A 65 -1.22 15.86 13.27
CA THR A 65 -2.36 16.79 13.25
C THR A 65 -3.32 16.39 14.36
N ASP A 66 -4.05 17.36 14.92
CA ASP A 66 -5.18 17.08 15.83
C ASP A 66 -6.22 16.14 15.18
N ALA A 67 -6.19 16.01 13.85
CA ALA A 67 -6.98 15.07 13.06
C ALA A 67 -6.49 13.61 13.12
N VAL A 68 -5.26 13.34 13.59
CA VAL A 68 -4.74 11.97 13.82
C VAL A 68 -5.39 11.33 15.04
N GLY A 69 -6.14 12.09 15.85
CA GLY A 69 -7.03 11.51 16.86
C GLY A 69 -8.17 10.69 16.26
N SER A 70 -8.60 10.97 15.02
CA SER A 70 -9.77 10.32 14.42
C SER A 70 -9.48 8.96 13.76
N THR A 71 -8.20 8.62 13.55
CA THR A 71 -7.79 7.37 12.91
C THR A 71 -7.37 6.36 13.97
N GLY A 72 -8.33 5.87 14.76
CA GLY A 72 -8.07 4.87 15.79
C GLY A 72 -9.19 4.72 16.80
N ARG A 73 -9.02 3.82 17.77
CA ARG A 73 -9.88 3.77 18.96
C ARG A 73 -9.59 5.01 19.80
N GLN A 74 -10.54 5.95 19.85
CA GLN A 74 -10.44 7.11 20.75
C GLN A 74 -10.92 6.73 22.14
N ALA A 75 -10.06 6.94 23.13
CA ALA A 75 -10.48 6.91 24.52
C ALA A 75 -11.38 8.13 24.78
N LYS A 76 -12.47 7.92 25.51
CA LYS A 76 -13.35 9.00 25.97
C LYS A 76 -13.17 9.16 27.48
N ASP A 77 -12.83 10.37 27.92
CA ASP A 77 -12.68 10.69 29.33
C ASP A 77 -14.03 10.98 30.00
N GLY A 78 -14.07 10.92 31.34
CA GLY A 78 -15.26 11.25 32.13
C GLY A 78 -16.42 10.27 32.01
N LEU A 79 -16.12 9.00 31.71
CA LEU A 79 -17.13 7.93 31.70
C LEU A 79 -17.48 7.52 33.13
N ASP A 80 -18.73 7.15 33.37
CA ASP A 80 -19.25 6.68 34.66
C ASP A 80 -18.70 5.30 35.10
N GLY A 81 -17.81 4.71 34.30
CA GLY A 81 -17.21 3.40 34.53
C GLY A 81 -16.15 3.04 33.49
N ILE A 82 -15.55 1.86 33.64
CA ILE A 82 -14.56 1.34 32.68
C ILE A 82 -15.26 1.15 31.31
N PRO A 83 -14.65 1.57 30.18
CA PRO A 83 -15.18 1.32 28.85
C PRO A 83 -15.45 -0.17 28.59
N ASN A 84 -16.58 -0.49 27.95
CA ASN A 84 -17.00 -1.86 27.65
C ASN A 84 -16.01 -2.60 26.71
N ASP A 85 -15.20 -1.88 25.93
CA ASP A 85 -14.18 -2.42 25.03
C ASP A 85 -12.81 -2.63 25.70
N ALA A 86 -12.62 -2.19 26.95
CA ALA A 86 -11.41 -2.41 27.73
C ALA A 86 -11.39 -3.79 28.45
N VAL A 87 -12.54 -4.48 28.50
CA VAL A 87 -12.69 -5.78 29.18
C VAL A 87 -12.77 -6.93 28.18
N THR A 88 -12.66 -8.17 28.69
CA THR A 88 -12.83 -9.37 27.86
C THR A 88 -14.26 -9.46 27.30
N ARG A 89 -14.43 -10.17 26.19
CA ARG A 89 -15.75 -10.37 25.55
C ARG A 89 -16.81 -10.90 26.52
N ASP A 90 -16.45 -11.82 27.41
CA ASP A 90 -17.37 -12.42 28.38
C ASP A 90 -17.74 -11.48 29.55
N ALA A 91 -16.95 -10.42 29.74
CA ALA A 91 -17.19 -9.41 30.75
C ALA A 91 -17.94 -8.18 30.20
N LYS A 92 -18.19 -8.13 28.88
CA LYS A 92 -18.98 -7.07 28.29
C LYS A 92 -20.39 -7.03 28.86
N ASP A 93 -20.98 -5.84 28.88
CA ASP A 93 -22.38 -5.57 29.25
C ASP A 93 -22.74 -5.87 30.70
N LYS A 94 -21.74 -6.02 31.56
CA LYS A 94 -21.91 -6.12 33.02
C LYS A 94 -22.15 -4.74 33.65
N ALA A 95 -22.80 -4.75 34.81
CA ALA A 95 -23.06 -3.54 35.58
C ALA A 95 -21.74 -2.84 35.97
N GLY A 96 -21.73 -1.50 35.91
CA GLY A 96 -20.54 -0.68 36.22
C GLY A 96 -19.60 -0.43 35.04
N LEU A 97 -19.95 -0.87 33.83
CA LEU A 97 -19.22 -0.56 32.61
C LEU A 97 -19.93 0.53 31.80
N ALA A 98 -19.14 1.39 31.14
CA ALA A 98 -19.65 2.40 30.24
C ALA A 98 -19.77 1.84 28.81
N GLN A 99 -20.95 1.96 28.21
CA GLN A 99 -21.19 1.49 26.84
C GLN A 99 -20.52 2.40 25.81
N THR A 100 -19.37 1.94 25.31
CA THR A 100 -18.55 2.63 24.29
C THR A 100 -18.60 1.93 22.93
N THR A 101 -19.25 0.77 22.83
CA THR A 101 -19.41 0.03 21.57
C THR A 101 -20.64 0.49 20.80
N GLY A 102 -20.53 0.58 19.48
CA GLY A 102 -21.67 0.85 18.61
C GLY A 102 -22.75 -0.24 18.72
N LYS A 103 -23.97 0.09 18.30
CA LYS A 103 -25.08 -0.86 18.24
C LYS A 103 -24.69 -2.08 17.40
N ASP A 104 -24.85 -3.27 17.98
CA ASP A 104 -24.73 -4.51 17.22
C ASP A 104 -25.96 -4.66 16.30
N TYR A 105 -25.72 -4.77 15.00
CA TYR A 105 -26.77 -4.99 13.99
C TYR A 105 -26.98 -6.48 13.67
N GLY A 106 -26.25 -7.37 14.36
CA GLY A 106 -26.29 -8.81 14.15
C GLY A 106 -25.55 -9.25 12.88
N THR A 107 -25.35 -10.56 12.77
CA THR A 107 -24.76 -11.16 11.57
C THR A 107 -25.82 -11.21 10.46
N PRO A 108 -25.54 -10.75 9.22
CA PRO A 108 -26.46 -10.90 8.11
C PRO A 108 -26.77 -12.40 7.91
N SER A 109 -28.03 -12.72 7.61
CA SER A 109 -28.42 -14.10 7.34
C SER A 109 -27.61 -14.62 6.16
N ALA A 110 -26.92 -15.74 6.34
CA ALA A 110 -26.29 -16.44 5.22
C ALA A 110 -27.41 -16.80 4.22
N SER A 111 -27.31 -16.27 3.00
CA SER A 111 -28.17 -16.70 1.90
C SER A 111 -27.96 -18.20 1.71
N LYS A 112 -29.02 -18.98 1.95
CA LYS A 112 -29.08 -20.41 1.58
C LYS A 112 -29.19 -20.56 0.07
#